data_AF-A0A1I1DHM5-F1
#
_entry.id   AF-A0A1I1DHM5-F1
#
_cell.length_a   1.000
_cell.length_b   1.000
_cell.length_c   1.000
_cell.angle_alpha   90.00
_cell.angle_beta   90.00
_cell.angle_gamma   90.00
#
_symmetry.space_group_name_H-M   'P 1'
#
loop_
_entity.id
_entity.type
_entity.pdbx_description
1 polymer ?
#
loop_
_entity_poly.entity_id
_entity_poly.type
_entity_poly.pdbx_seq_one_letter_code
_entity_poly.pdbx_strand_id
1 'polypeptide(L)'
;MAGDWIKMRADLLTHPKVVRIVSALKADKLRVIGGLHAVWCLFDAHSSDGTLDGYTSEVLDDYLGWVGFSAAMVKVGWLEDDGESLSTPRFDEHNGQSAKRRATETQRKREARKEPDVSASDADKKRSREEKRREEGSVPNGTGGKPPLITDPGEIIFGYGLSMLVSAGTAEKVARSFLGGLRKGHGDEVLIDKLRECAKAKPLQPLEWLAAALPPGGVKGKPNAQEALEASNNAVAERFLKNLEGAASATV
;
A
#
# COMPACT_ATOMS: atom_id res chain seq x y z
N MET A 1 -18.34 -1.01 -1.88
CA MET A 1 -16.98 -0.47 -1.67
C MET A 1 -16.89 -0.03 -0.22
N ALA A 2 -15.76 -0.25 0.46
CA ALA A 2 -15.57 0.28 1.82
C ALA A 2 -15.61 1.81 1.74
N GLY A 3 -16.39 2.46 2.60
CA GLY A 3 -16.44 3.92 2.68
C GLY A 3 -15.11 4.53 3.10
N ASP A 4 -14.99 5.84 2.96
CA ASP A 4 -13.83 6.57 3.48
C ASP A 4 -13.66 6.35 4.99
N TRP A 5 -12.39 6.29 5.42
CA TRP A 5 -12.03 6.04 6.80
C TRP A 5 -11.30 7.23 7.40
N ILE A 6 -11.55 7.47 8.68
CA ILE A 6 -10.90 8.54 9.45
C ILE A 6 -10.14 7.95 10.65
N LYS A 7 -8.97 8.50 10.93
CA LYS A 7 -8.11 7.98 12.01
C LYS A 7 -8.47 8.61 13.35
N MET A 8 -8.93 7.78 14.29
CA MET A 8 -9.10 8.17 15.69
C MET A 8 -7.89 7.80 16.54
N ARG A 9 -7.46 8.70 17.43
CA ARG A 9 -6.38 8.41 18.39
C ARG A 9 -6.92 7.67 19.62
N ALA A 10 -6.18 6.67 20.10
CA ALA A 10 -6.57 5.87 21.26
C ALA A 10 -6.56 6.66 22.58
N ASP A 11 -5.74 7.70 22.68
CA ASP A 11 -5.61 8.58 23.85
C ASP A 11 -6.60 9.74 23.83
N LEU A 12 -7.52 9.81 22.86
CA LEU A 12 -8.45 10.93 22.74
C LEU A 12 -9.34 11.07 23.99
N LEU A 13 -9.72 9.95 24.62
CA LEU A 13 -10.54 9.92 25.83
C LEU A 13 -9.89 10.60 27.05
N THR A 14 -8.55 10.64 27.08
CA THR A 14 -7.76 11.24 28.17
C THR A 14 -7.07 12.53 27.74
N HIS A 15 -7.21 12.95 26.49
CA HIS A 15 -6.53 14.12 25.95
C HIS A 15 -6.97 15.41 26.68
N PRO A 16 -6.04 16.27 27.12
CA PRO A 16 -6.36 17.44 27.93
C PRO A 16 -7.30 18.44 27.23
N LYS A 17 -7.22 18.55 25.90
CA LYS A 17 -8.18 19.36 25.12
C LYS A 17 -9.61 18.80 25.16
N VAL A 18 -9.79 17.47 25.13
CA VAL A 18 -11.12 16.85 25.31
C VAL A 18 -11.65 17.15 26.71
N VAL A 19 -10.81 17.02 27.75
CA VAL A 19 -11.18 17.37 29.13
C VAL A 19 -11.64 18.82 29.24
N ARG A 20 -10.97 19.75 28.55
CA ARG A 20 -11.37 21.17 28.52
C ARG A 20 -12.72 21.38 27.82
N ILE A 21 -12.98 20.73 26.69
CA ILE A 21 -14.26 20.82 25.98
C ILE A 21 -15.40 20.22 26.84
N VAL A 22 -15.17 19.05 27.43
CA VAL A 22 -16.08 18.41 28.39
C VAL A 22 -16.44 19.36 29.53
N SER A 23 -15.44 20.01 30.12
CA SER A 23 -15.66 20.98 31.19
C SER A 23 -16.42 22.21 30.73
N ALA A 24 -16.16 22.72 29.52
CA ALA A 24 -16.81 23.90 28.97
C ALA A 24 -18.30 23.65 28.67
N LEU A 25 -18.62 22.48 28.12
CA LEU A 25 -19.98 22.15 27.66
C LEU A 25 -20.79 21.35 28.69
N LYS A 26 -20.18 20.99 29.83
CA LYS A 26 -20.78 20.13 30.87
C LYS A 26 -21.38 18.84 30.29
N ALA A 27 -20.69 18.25 29.30
CA ALA A 27 -21.13 17.05 28.59
C ALA A 27 -20.22 15.87 28.87
N ASP A 28 -20.70 14.66 28.60
CA ASP A 28 -19.86 13.46 28.74
C ASP A 28 -18.78 13.37 27.66
N LYS A 29 -17.72 12.61 27.95
CA LYS A 29 -16.57 12.46 27.05
C LYS A 29 -16.93 11.81 25.72
N LEU A 30 -17.87 10.87 25.70
CA LEU A 30 -18.24 10.14 24.49
C LEU A 30 -19.02 11.04 23.54
N ARG A 31 -19.92 11.89 24.06
CA ARG A 31 -20.60 12.91 23.27
C ARG A 31 -19.63 13.89 22.64
N VAL A 32 -18.65 14.38 23.41
CA VAL A 32 -17.59 15.26 22.87
C VAL A 32 -16.79 14.56 21.77
N ILE A 33 -16.39 13.30 21.97
CA ILE A 33 -15.66 12.52 20.96
C ILE A 33 -16.51 12.30 19.70
N GLY A 34 -17.80 12.00 19.86
CA GLY A 34 -18.73 11.86 18.74
C GLY A 34 -18.87 13.16 17.95
N GLY A 35 -18.98 14.30 18.63
CA GLY A 35 -18.98 15.63 18.01
C GLY A 35 -17.70 15.91 17.23
N LEU A 36 -16.53 15.65 17.84
CA LEU A 36 -15.23 15.81 17.17
C LEU A 36 -15.14 14.95 15.91
N HIS A 37 -15.57 13.69 16.00
CA HIS A 37 -15.60 12.78 14.87
C HIS A 37 -16.50 13.31 13.74
N ALA A 38 -17.70 13.81 14.07
CA ALA A 38 -18.61 14.39 13.08
C ALA A 38 -18.02 15.62 12.38
N VAL A 39 -17.38 16.53 13.12
CA VAL A 39 -16.67 17.69 12.54
C VAL A 39 -15.55 17.21 11.62
N TRP A 40 -14.72 16.26 12.04
CA TRP A 40 -13.63 15.77 11.21
C TRP A 40 -14.12 15.06 9.95
N CYS A 41 -15.24 14.33 9.99
CA CYS A 41 -15.88 13.77 8.80
C CYS A 41 -16.39 14.87 7.85
N LEU A 42 -16.96 15.96 8.38
CA LEU A 42 -17.41 17.09 7.56
C LEU A 42 -16.23 17.71 6.80
N PHE A 43 -15.12 17.98 7.49
CA PHE A 43 -13.90 18.51 6.86
C PHE A 43 -13.31 17.53 5.85
N ASP A 44 -13.22 16.22 6.15
CA ASP A 44 -12.70 15.21 5.22
C ASP A 44 -13.55 15.10 3.94
N ALA A 45 -14.87 15.28 4.04
CA ALA A 45 -15.79 15.16 2.91
C ALA A 45 -15.86 16.42 2.04
N HIS A 46 -15.70 17.61 2.64
CA HIS A 46 -15.98 18.88 1.97
C HIS A 46 -14.77 19.81 1.85
N SER A 47 -13.60 19.41 2.35
CA SER A 47 -12.38 20.19 2.27
C SER A 47 -11.19 19.37 1.80
N SER A 48 -10.38 19.95 0.91
CA SER A 48 -9.10 19.38 0.46
C SER A 48 -7.89 19.92 1.20
N ASP A 49 -7.99 21.13 1.76
CA ASP A 49 -6.91 21.89 2.39
C ASP A 49 -7.14 22.12 3.90
N GLY A 50 -8.29 21.69 4.42
CA GLY A 50 -8.67 21.84 5.81
C GLY A 50 -9.46 23.10 6.12
N THR A 51 -9.92 23.82 5.09
CA THR A 51 -10.80 24.99 5.19
C THR A 51 -12.17 24.69 4.58
N LEU A 52 -13.22 25.16 5.24
CA LEU A 52 -14.61 25.10 4.79
C LEU A 52 -15.12 26.54 4.58
N ASP A 53 -15.11 26.96 3.32
CA ASP A 53 -15.63 28.28 2.93
C ASP A 53 -17.15 28.35 3.14
N GLY A 54 -17.64 29.46 3.69
CA GLY A 54 -19.06 29.70 3.94
C GLY A 54 -19.62 28.95 5.16
N TYR A 55 -18.78 28.25 5.92
CA TYR A 55 -19.14 27.70 7.23
C TYR A 55 -18.73 28.70 8.31
N THR A 56 -19.66 28.99 9.22
CA THR A 56 -19.40 29.74 10.47
C THR A 56 -19.56 28.82 11.68
N SER A 57 -19.12 29.27 12.85
CA SER A 57 -19.36 28.53 14.11
C SER A 57 -20.85 28.19 14.33
N GLU A 58 -21.77 29.09 13.98
CA GLU A 58 -23.20 28.86 14.11
C GLU A 58 -23.68 27.75 13.18
N VAL A 59 -23.25 27.78 11.91
CA VAL A 59 -23.62 26.75 10.91
C VAL A 59 -23.11 25.38 11.35
N LEU A 60 -21.89 25.31 11.90
CA LEU A 60 -21.32 24.05 12.38
C LEU A 60 -22.06 23.53 13.62
N ASP A 61 -22.40 24.41 14.56
CA ASP A 61 -23.18 24.04 15.75
C ASP A 61 -24.58 23.56 15.39
N ASP A 62 -25.24 24.21 14.42
CA ASP A 62 -26.55 23.81 13.89
C ASP A 62 -26.48 22.45 13.18
N TYR A 63 -25.43 22.22 12.37
CA TYR A 63 -25.17 20.92 11.73
C TYR A 63 -25.04 19.79 12.76
N LEU A 64 -24.37 20.05 13.88
CA LEU A 64 -24.19 19.08 14.97
C LEU A 64 -25.41 18.98 15.89
N GLY A 65 -26.34 19.96 15.83
CA GLY A 65 -27.39 20.13 16.83
C GLY A 65 -26.83 20.38 18.24
N TRP A 66 -25.69 21.08 18.34
CA TRP A 66 -25.01 21.33 19.61
C TRP A 66 -24.38 22.72 19.67
N VAL A 67 -25.17 23.68 20.13
CA VAL A 67 -24.73 25.06 20.37
C VAL A 67 -23.56 25.15 21.35
N GLY A 68 -22.55 25.94 20.98
CA GLY A 68 -21.33 26.22 21.73
C GLY A 68 -20.18 25.23 21.47
N PHE A 69 -20.39 24.17 20.68
CA PHE A 69 -19.37 23.16 20.44
C PHE A 69 -18.18 23.73 19.63
N SER A 70 -18.48 24.46 18.57
CA SER A 70 -17.50 25.12 17.69
C SER A 70 -16.66 26.11 18.48
N ALA A 71 -17.29 26.96 19.29
CA ALA A 71 -16.59 27.88 20.20
C ALA A 71 -15.65 27.15 21.18
N ALA A 72 -16.06 25.99 21.70
CA ALA A 72 -15.20 25.18 22.57
C ALA A 72 -14.01 24.58 21.81
N MET A 73 -14.19 24.16 20.56
CA MET A 73 -13.12 23.70 19.68
C MET A 73 -12.12 24.82 19.35
N VAL A 74 -12.62 26.03 19.05
CA VAL A 74 -11.79 27.22 18.82
C VAL A 74 -10.94 27.52 20.04
N LYS A 75 -11.55 27.52 21.23
CA LYS A 75 -10.84 27.81 22.49
C LYS A 75 -9.69 26.83 22.79
N VAL A 76 -9.79 25.58 22.34
CA VAL A 76 -8.70 24.60 22.50
C VAL A 76 -7.75 24.57 21.31
N GLY A 77 -7.94 25.40 20.29
CA GLY A 77 -7.12 25.46 19.07
C GLY A 77 -7.22 24.17 18.26
N TRP A 78 -8.45 23.68 18.07
CA TRP A 78 -8.77 22.58 17.14
C TRP A 78 -9.69 23.00 16.01
N LEU A 79 -10.15 24.24 16.06
CA LEU A 79 -10.87 24.93 15.00
C LEU A 79 -10.36 26.37 15.01
N GLU A 80 -10.30 26.99 13.85
CA GLU A 80 -10.08 28.42 13.66
C GLU A 80 -11.30 28.95 12.90
N ASP A 81 -11.76 30.12 13.29
CA ASP A 81 -12.95 30.76 12.73
C ASP A 81 -12.56 32.21 12.38
N ASP A 82 -12.63 32.55 11.11
CA ASP A 82 -12.36 33.90 10.59
C ASP A 82 -13.65 34.71 10.34
N GLY A 83 -14.82 34.10 10.62
CA GLY A 83 -16.15 34.67 10.42
C GLY A 83 -16.80 34.35 9.07
N GLU A 84 -16.03 33.92 8.07
CA GLU A 84 -16.52 33.57 6.72
C GLU A 84 -16.22 32.09 6.37
N SER A 85 -15.18 31.53 6.98
CA SER A 85 -14.71 30.17 6.82
C SER A 85 -14.30 29.56 8.16
N LEU A 86 -14.42 28.25 8.24
CA LEU A 86 -13.84 27.47 9.33
C LEU A 86 -12.64 26.69 8.82
N SER A 87 -11.54 26.71 9.58
CA SER A 87 -10.37 25.89 9.25
C SER A 87 -9.93 25.03 10.43
N THR A 88 -9.35 23.88 10.12
CA THR A 88 -8.77 22.99 11.12
C THR A 88 -7.25 23.16 11.13
N PRO A 89 -6.66 23.73 12.19
CA PRO A 89 -5.22 23.90 12.24
C PRO A 89 -4.54 22.53 12.21
N ARG A 90 -3.53 22.38 11.34
CA ARG A 90 -2.80 21.13 11.11
C ARG A 90 -3.68 19.99 10.59
N PHE A 91 -4.60 20.32 9.69
CA PHE A 91 -5.43 19.35 8.95
C PHE A 91 -4.59 18.19 8.36
N ASP A 92 -3.44 18.49 7.79
CA ASP A 92 -2.48 17.52 7.23
C ASP A 92 -1.87 16.54 8.26
N GLU A 93 -1.94 16.81 9.56
CA GLU A 93 -1.45 15.88 10.59
C GLU A 93 -2.47 14.77 10.90
N HIS A 94 -3.76 15.00 10.62
CA HIS A 94 -4.84 14.14 11.08
C HIS A 94 -5.77 13.66 9.98
N ASN A 95 -6.16 14.53 9.05
CA ASN A 95 -7.22 14.28 8.06
C ASN A 95 -6.75 14.44 6.60
N GLY A 96 -5.58 15.02 6.34
CA GLY A 96 -5.05 15.09 4.96
C GLY A 96 -4.70 13.73 4.35
N GLN A 97 -4.68 13.63 3.02
CA GLN A 97 -4.21 12.44 2.27
C GLN A 97 -2.79 11.99 2.73
N SER A 98 -1.96 12.97 3.09
CA SER A 98 -0.63 12.74 3.65
C SER A 98 -0.66 12.14 5.07
N ALA A 99 -1.68 12.45 5.89
CA ALA A 99 -1.91 11.87 7.21
C ALA A 99 -2.35 10.40 7.11
N LYS A 100 -3.30 10.09 6.20
CA LYS A 100 -3.78 8.73 5.93
C LYS A 100 -2.61 7.82 5.50
N ARG A 101 -1.79 8.27 4.55
CA ARG A 101 -0.58 7.55 4.11
C ARG A 101 0.46 7.38 5.23
N ARG A 102 0.77 8.45 5.98
CA ARG A 102 1.71 8.38 7.13
C ARG A 102 1.24 7.45 8.24
N ALA A 103 -0.07 7.39 8.48
CA ALA A 103 -0.66 6.48 9.46
C ALA A 103 -0.47 5.01 9.05
N THR A 104 -0.73 4.68 7.77
CA THR A 104 -0.50 3.33 7.23
C THR A 104 0.98 2.95 7.24
N GLU A 105 1.88 3.88 6.87
CA GLU A 105 3.33 3.64 6.91
C GLU A 105 3.85 3.45 8.35
N THR A 106 3.33 4.22 9.32
CA THR A 106 3.68 4.05 10.73
C THR A 106 3.19 2.71 11.27
N GLN A 107 1.99 2.30 10.91
CA GLN A 107 1.43 0.99 11.27
C GLN A 107 2.31 -0.15 10.70
N ARG A 108 2.62 -0.08 9.40
CA ARG A 108 3.53 -1.04 8.73
C ARG A 108 4.90 -1.12 9.42
N LYS A 109 5.51 0.03 9.77
CA LYS A 109 6.79 0.07 10.48
C LYS A 109 6.70 -0.48 11.91
N ARG A 110 5.58 -0.29 12.60
CA ARG A 110 5.36 -0.87 13.94
C ARG A 110 5.20 -2.39 13.87
N GLU A 111 4.46 -2.89 12.89
CA GLU A 111 4.29 -4.33 12.64
C GLU A 111 5.64 -4.97 12.28
N ALA A 112 6.42 -4.36 11.39
CA ALA A 112 7.76 -4.84 11.03
C ALA A 112 8.75 -4.87 12.21
N ARG A 113 8.55 -4.05 13.26
CA ARG A 113 9.37 -4.06 14.49
C ARG A 113 8.88 -5.05 15.54
N LYS A 114 7.66 -5.55 15.42
CA LYS A 114 7.09 -6.57 16.32
C LYS A 114 7.49 -7.99 15.92
N GLU A 115 7.86 -8.19 14.66
CA GLU A 115 8.54 -9.42 14.24
C GLU A 115 9.89 -9.50 14.97
N PRO A 116 10.16 -10.59 15.71
CA PRO A 116 11.47 -10.78 16.32
C PRO A 116 12.50 -10.79 15.20
N ASP A 117 13.55 -10.00 15.39
CA ASP A 117 14.72 -9.97 14.53
C ASP A 117 15.29 -11.40 14.48
N VAL A 118 14.90 -12.17 13.47
CA VAL A 118 15.64 -13.36 13.05
C VAL A 118 16.94 -12.85 12.44
N SER A 119 17.78 -12.34 13.32
CA SER A 119 19.19 -12.08 13.10
C SER A 119 19.74 -13.35 12.45
N ALA A 120 19.98 -13.26 11.14
CA ALA A 120 20.73 -14.26 10.42
C ALA A 120 22.15 -14.25 11.00
N SER A 121 22.39 -15.11 11.99
CA SER A 121 23.67 -15.31 12.66
C SER A 121 24.72 -16.00 11.78
N ASP A 122 24.63 -15.86 10.45
CA ASP A 122 25.42 -16.64 9.49
C ASP A 122 25.95 -15.80 8.31
N ALA A 123 26.19 -14.50 8.55
CA ALA A 123 26.84 -13.63 7.57
C ALA A 123 28.33 -13.40 7.85
N ASP A 124 28.97 -14.25 8.67
CA ASP A 124 30.41 -14.17 8.94
C ASP A 124 31.13 -15.41 8.39
N LYS A 125 31.27 -15.48 7.07
CA LYS A 125 32.23 -16.32 6.32
C LYS A 125 32.11 -16.06 4.81
N LYS A 126 32.82 -15.04 4.32
CA LYS A 126 33.68 -15.16 3.11
C LYS A 126 34.47 -13.87 2.89
N ARG A 127 35.78 -14.01 3.02
CA ARG A 127 36.81 -12.99 2.83
C ARG A 127 36.87 -12.48 1.38
N SER A 128 37.20 -11.19 1.30
CA SER A 128 38.10 -10.50 0.35
C SER A 128 38.03 -10.87 -1.13
N ARG A 129 37.54 -9.93 -1.95
CA ARG A 129 38.13 -9.66 -3.26
C ARG A 129 38.00 -8.19 -3.66
N GLU A 130 39.15 -7.53 -3.65
CA GLU A 130 39.60 -6.34 -4.37
C GLU A 130 38.58 -5.24 -4.75
N GLU A 131 38.76 -4.13 -4.06
CA GLU A 131 38.33 -2.77 -4.37
C GLU A 131 38.70 -2.35 -5.81
N LYS A 132 37.70 -2.01 -6.63
CA LYS A 132 37.89 -1.15 -7.80
C LYS A 132 36.89 0.00 -7.79
N ARG A 133 37.33 1.03 -7.09
CA ARG A 133 36.95 2.44 -7.18
C ARG A 133 36.37 2.85 -8.54
N ARG A 134 35.09 3.23 -8.54
CA ARG A 134 34.59 4.39 -9.28
C ARG A 134 33.65 5.16 -8.37
N GLU A 135 34.15 6.30 -7.90
CA GLU A 135 33.35 7.40 -7.42
C GLU A 135 32.46 7.87 -8.57
N GLU A 136 31.16 7.94 -8.35
CA GLU A 136 30.31 9.02 -8.86
C GLU A 136 29.13 9.13 -7.90
N GLY A 137 29.17 10.17 -7.08
CA GLY A 137 28.14 10.46 -6.10
C GLY A 137 26.88 10.98 -6.77
N SER A 138 25.74 10.59 -6.21
CA SER A 138 24.53 11.41 -6.30
C SER A 138 23.86 11.39 -4.92
N VAL A 139 24.00 12.51 -4.23
CA VAL A 139 23.29 12.89 -3.01
C VAL A 139 21.78 12.73 -3.19
N PRO A 140 21.03 12.40 -2.11
CA PRO A 140 19.57 12.36 -2.15
C PRO A 140 19.05 13.81 -2.16
N ASN A 141 18.43 14.23 -3.27
CA ASN A 141 17.75 15.52 -3.34
C ASN A 141 16.24 15.33 -3.19
N GLY A 142 15.71 15.85 -2.08
CA GLY A 142 14.30 16.11 -1.94
C GLY A 142 13.85 17.26 -2.84
N THR A 143 12.54 17.25 -3.15
CA THR A 143 11.71 18.36 -3.66
C THR A 143 12.02 18.92 -5.06
N GLY A 144 11.03 18.82 -5.95
CA GLY A 144 10.96 19.58 -7.20
C GLY A 144 10.44 18.74 -8.37
N GLY A 145 9.19 18.96 -8.78
CA GLY A 145 8.46 18.12 -9.71
C GLY A 145 9.05 18.01 -11.13
N LYS A 146 8.80 16.85 -11.74
CA LYS A 146 8.31 16.76 -13.11
C LYS A 146 7.05 15.87 -13.06
N PRO A 147 5.93 16.25 -13.68
CA PRO A 147 4.80 15.34 -13.82
C PRO A 147 5.31 14.06 -14.49
N PRO A 148 5.02 12.86 -13.96
CA PRO A 148 5.53 11.63 -14.55
C PRO A 148 4.94 11.54 -15.96
N LEU A 149 5.84 11.52 -16.95
CA LEU A 149 5.47 11.28 -18.33
C LEU A 149 4.70 9.95 -18.37
N ILE A 150 3.50 9.99 -18.95
CA ILE A 150 2.61 8.85 -19.25
C ILE A 150 3.25 7.89 -20.29
N THR A 151 4.58 7.79 -20.34
CA THR A 151 5.35 7.07 -21.36
C THR A 151 6.45 6.17 -20.80
N ASP A 152 6.77 6.18 -19.50
CA ASP A 152 7.69 5.17 -18.96
C ASP A 152 6.97 3.82 -18.81
N PRO A 153 7.44 2.75 -19.48
CA PRO A 153 6.78 1.45 -19.43
C PRO A 153 6.73 0.87 -18.01
N GLY A 154 7.73 1.15 -17.17
CA GLY A 154 7.79 0.71 -15.78
C GLY A 154 6.69 1.33 -14.92
N GLU A 155 6.51 2.65 -15.01
CA GLU A 155 5.44 3.37 -14.30
C GLU A 155 4.04 2.96 -14.77
N ILE A 156 3.87 2.64 -16.06
CA ILE A 156 2.59 2.13 -16.57
C ILE A 156 2.33 0.73 -16.00
N ILE A 157 3.29 -0.19 -16.09
CA ILE A 157 3.09 -1.58 -15.62
C ILE A 157 2.88 -1.61 -14.10
N PHE A 158 3.73 -0.94 -13.31
CA PHE A 158 3.70 -1.02 -11.85
C PHE A 158 2.89 0.06 -11.16
N GLY A 159 2.57 1.17 -11.81
CA GLY A 159 1.62 2.15 -11.29
C GLY A 159 0.19 1.73 -11.61
N TYR A 160 -0.10 1.52 -12.90
CA TYR A 160 -1.44 1.19 -13.36
C TYR A 160 -1.81 -0.28 -13.19
N GLY A 161 -0.95 -1.21 -13.63
CA GLY A 161 -1.23 -2.64 -13.50
C GLY A 161 -1.31 -3.11 -12.05
N LEU A 162 -0.45 -2.57 -11.17
CA LEU A 162 -0.45 -2.92 -9.75
C LEU A 162 -1.70 -2.42 -9.04
N SER A 163 -2.11 -1.17 -9.27
CA SER A 163 -3.31 -0.60 -8.65
C SER A 163 -4.56 -1.37 -9.05
N MET A 164 -4.69 -1.74 -10.34
CA MET A 164 -5.80 -2.57 -10.83
C MET A 164 -5.91 -3.92 -10.11
N LEU A 165 -4.79 -4.63 -9.94
CA LEU A 165 -4.78 -5.95 -9.29
C LEU A 165 -5.04 -5.86 -7.78
N VAL A 166 -4.49 -4.84 -7.11
CA VAL A 166 -4.71 -4.62 -5.67
C VAL A 166 -6.15 -4.23 -5.38
N SER A 167 -6.75 -3.36 -6.20
CA SER A 167 -8.17 -3.01 -6.09
C SER A 167 -9.10 -4.22 -6.31
N ALA A 168 -8.65 -5.21 -7.08
CA ALA A 168 -9.37 -6.49 -7.25
C ALA A 168 -9.12 -7.51 -6.13
N GLY A 169 -8.40 -7.14 -5.07
CA GLY A 169 -8.15 -7.99 -3.89
C GLY A 169 -6.85 -8.79 -3.92
N THR A 170 -5.98 -8.58 -4.91
CA THR A 170 -4.66 -9.25 -4.95
C THR A 170 -3.69 -8.57 -4.00
N ALA A 171 -2.96 -9.33 -3.18
CA ALA A 171 -1.93 -8.76 -2.31
C ALA A 171 -0.82 -8.08 -3.13
N GLU A 172 -0.38 -6.89 -2.71
CA GLU A 172 0.58 -6.03 -3.43
C GLU A 172 1.88 -6.77 -3.81
N LYS A 173 2.43 -7.57 -2.88
CA LYS A 173 3.63 -8.37 -3.11
C LYS A 173 3.43 -9.41 -4.22
N VAL A 174 2.26 -10.04 -4.27
CA VAL A 174 1.89 -11.06 -5.27
C VAL A 174 1.69 -10.38 -6.62
N ALA A 175 0.91 -9.30 -6.68
CA ALA A 175 0.66 -8.55 -7.90
C ALA A 175 1.96 -7.99 -8.52
N ARG A 176 2.88 -7.46 -7.70
CA ARG A 176 4.18 -6.96 -8.15
C ARG A 176 5.06 -8.07 -8.71
N SER A 177 5.13 -9.22 -8.04
CA SER A 177 5.87 -10.38 -8.53
C SER A 177 5.28 -10.93 -9.83
N PHE A 178 3.95 -10.98 -9.93
CA PHE A 178 3.24 -11.46 -11.12
C PHE A 178 3.50 -10.56 -12.33
N LEU A 179 3.32 -9.23 -12.20
CA LEU A 179 3.61 -8.27 -13.25
C LEU A 179 5.09 -8.27 -13.65
N GLY A 180 6.01 -8.42 -12.69
CA GLY A 180 7.44 -8.59 -12.98
C GLY A 180 7.73 -9.87 -13.78
N GLY A 181 7.03 -10.96 -13.49
CA GLY A 181 7.10 -12.21 -14.24
C GLY A 181 6.60 -12.05 -15.68
N LEU A 182 5.43 -11.43 -15.86
CA LEU A 182 4.88 -11.15 -17.19
C LEU A 182 5.77 -10.20 -18.00
N ARG A 183 6.30 -9.16 -17.35
CA ARG A 183 7.22 -8.20 -17.97
C ARG A 183 8.46 -8.89 -18.52
N LYS A 184 9.05 -9.80 -17.73
CA LYS A 184 10.22 -10.59 -18.13
C LYS A 184 9.90 -11.61 -19.22
N GLY A 185 8.69 -12.18 -19.22
CA GLY A 185 8.30 -13.23 -20.15
C GLY A 185 7.81 -12.72 -21.51
N HIS A 186 7.14 -11.57 -21.55
CA HIS A 186 6.42 -11.07 -22.73
C HIS A 186 6.89 -9.69 -23.20
N GLY A 187 7.73 -9.01 -22.42
CA GLY A 187 8.20 -7.66 -22.70
C GLY A 187 7.20 -6.58 -22.30
N ASP A 188 7.68 -5.34 -22.34
CA ASP A 188 6.97 -4.19 -21.78
C ASP A 188 5.75 -3.79 -22.63
N GLU A 189 5.89 -3.74 -23.96
CA GLU A 189 4.84 -3.29 -24.89
C GLU A 189 3.60 -4.21 -24.87
N VAL A 190 3.83 -5.52 -24.97
CA VAL A 190 2.76 -6.54 -24.97
C VAL A 190 2.00 -6.53 -23.64
N LEU A 191 2.72 -6.39 -22.53
CA LEU A 191 2.10 -6.33 -21.20
C LEU A 191 1.26 -5.06 -21.04
N ILE A 192 1.73 -3.91 -21.51
CA ILE A 192 0.99 -2.64 -21.44
C ILE A 192 -0.32 -2.72 -22.23
N ASP A 193 -0.28 -3.25 -23.45
CA ASP A 193 -1.48 -3.40 -24.27
C ASP A 193 -2.51 -4.32 -23.61
N LYS A 194 -2.06 -5.45 -23.04
CA LYS A 194 -2.96 -6.36 -22.31
C LYS A 194 -3.49 -5.80 -21.01
N LEU A 195 -2.73 -4.97 -20.31
CA LEU A 195 -3.25 -4.23 -19.15
C LEU A 195 -4.36 -3.24 -19.55
N ARG A 196 -4.20 -2.55 -20.69
CA ARG A 196 -5.24 -1.66 -21.23
C ARG A 196 -6.49 -2.42 -21.68
N GLU A 197 -6.33 -3.59 -22.29
CA GLU A 197 -7.45 -4.47 -22.67
C GLU A 197 -8.20 -4.99 -21.43
N CYS A 198 -7.47 -5.47 -20.42
CA CYS A 198 -8.05 -5.92 -19.15
C CYS A 198 -8.89 -4.83 -18.49
N ALA A 199 -8.40 -3.60 -18.50
CA ALA A 199 -9.13 -2.46 -17.94
C ALA A 199 -10.40 -2.09 -18.70
N LYS A 200 -10.41 -2.28 -20.03
CA LYS A 200 -11.62 -2.12 -20.86
C LYS A 200 -12.63 -3.22 -20.59
N ALA A 201 -12.16 -4.46 -20.47
CA ALA A 201 -13.00 -5.63 -20.23
C ALA A 201 -13.61 -5.68 -18.82
N LYS A 202 -12.97 -5.01 -17.84
CA LYS A 202 -13.39 -4.98 -16.41
C LYS A 202 -13.80 -6.36 -15.88
N PRO A 203 -12.98 -7.40 -16.05
CA PRO A 203 -13.32 -8.74 -15.58
C PRO A 203 -13.44 -8.77 -14.06
N LEU A 204 -14.30 -9.64 -13.53
CA LEU A 204 -14.45 -9.85 -12.08
C LEU A 204 -13.14 -10.32 -11.43
N GLN A 205 -12.30 -11.03 -12.19
CA GLN A 205 -10.99 -11.54 -11.74
C GLN A 205 -9.89 -11.12 -12.73
N PRO A 206 -9.35 -9.89 -12.61
CA PRO A 206 -8.32 -9.37 -13.52
C PRO A 206 -7.01 -10.17 -13.51
N LEU A 207 -6.66 -10.79 -12.39
CA LEU A 207 -5.43 -11.60 -12.28
C LEU A 207 -5.52 -12.86 -13.16
N GLU A 208 -6.60 -13.63 -13.03
CA GLU A 208 -6.84 -14.82 -13.83
C GLU A 208 -7.03 -14.47 -15.31
N TRP A 209 -7.71 -13.36 -15.59
CA TRP A 209 -7.89 -12.86 -16.95
C TRP A 209 -6.54 -12.55 -17.61
N LEU A 210 -5.64 -11.86 -16.91
CA LEU A 210 -4.29 -11.55 -17.41
C LEU A 210 -3.42 -12.81 -17.53
N ALA A 211 -3.54 -13.76 -16.59
CA ALA A 211 -2.83 -15.03 -16.65
C ALA A 211 -3.29 -15.88 -17.84
N ALA A 212 -4.57 -15.82 -18.22
CA ALA A 212 -5.08 -16.49 -19.41
C ALA A 212 -4.67 -15.76 -20.71
N ALA A 213 -4.68 -14.42 -20.72
CA ALA A 213 -4.32 -13.61 -21.88
C ALA A 213 -2.80 -13.60 -22.17
N LEU A 214 -1.99 -13.69 -21.13
CA LEU A 214 -0.53 -13.79 -21.17
C LEU A 214 -0.10 -14.93 -20.25
N PRO A 215 -0.17 -16.19 -20.71
CA PRO A 215 0.27 -17.32 -19.90
C PRO A 215 1.71 -17.07 -19.46
N PRO A 216 2.05 -17.24 -18.17
CA PRO A 216 3.41 -17.00 -17.68
C PRO A 216 4.37 -17.84 -18.51
N GLY A 217 5.13 -17.18 -19.38
CA GLY A 217 6.09 -17.82 -20.26
C GLY A 217 7.08 -18.58 -19.38
N GLY A 218 7.17 -19.89 -19.61
CA GLY A 218 7.93 -20.83 -18.80
C GLY A 218 9.41 -20.45 -18.71
N VAL A 219 9.77 -19.65 -17.72
CA VAL A 219 11.13 -19.54 -17.23
C VAL A 219 11.29 -20.68 -16.24
N LYS A 220 11.83 -21.81 -16.70
CA LYS A 220 12.28 -22.90 -15.82
C LYS A 220 13.22 -22.30 -14.77
N GLY A 221 12.71 -22.11 -13.55
CA GLY A 221 13.56 -21.89 -12.39
C GLY A 221 14.54 -23.06 -12.26
N LYS A 222 15.75 -22.82 -11.72
CA LYS A 222 16.63 -23.94 -11.38
C LYS A 222 15.83 -24.92 -10.52
N PRO A 223 15.80 -26.22 -10.88
CA PRO A 223 15.02 -27.20 -10.13
C PRO A 223 15.46 -27.14 -8.67
N ASN A 224 14.50 -27.16 -7.77
CA ASN A 224 14.82 -27.26 -6.35
C ASN A 224 15.50 -28.63 -6.09
N ALA A 225 16.10 -28.80 -4.91
CA ALA A 225 16.87 -30.02 -4.61
C ALA A 225 16.04 -31.31 -4.79
N GLN A 226 14.73 -31.24 -4.57
CA GLN A 226 13.79 -32.34 -4.75
C GLN A 226 13.58 -32.67 -6.23
N GLU A 227 13.30 -31.67 -7.06
CA GLU A 227 13.10 -31.83 -8.51
C GLU A 227 14.37 -32.31 -9.22
N ALA A 228 15.54 -31.88 -8.76
CA ALA A 228 16.82 -32.36 -9.27
C ALA A 228 17.08 -33.82 -8.91
N LEU A 229 16.69 -34.24 -7.69
CA LEU A 229 16.80 -35.63 -7.25
C LEU A 229 15.82 -36.53 -8.00
N GLU A 230 14.59 -36.08 -8.22
CA GLU A 230 13.57 -36.81 -8.99
C GLU A 230 13.98 -36.97 -10.46
N ALA A 231 14.55 -35.93 -11.07
CA ALA A 231 15.10 -36.02 -12.43
C ALA A 231 16.27 -37.01 -12.51
N SER A 232 17.15 -37.02 -11.51
CA SER A 232 18.25 -37.99 -11.43
C SER A 232 17.73 -39.41 -11.25
N ASN A 233 16.72 -39.62 -10.40
CA ASN A 233 16.12 -40.93 -10.16
C ASN A 233 15.41 -41.47 -11.41
N ASN A 234 14.67 -40.62 -12.13
CA ASN A 234 14.04 -41.00 -13.38
C ASN A 234 15.06 -41.37 -14.46
N ALA A 235 16.17 -40.63 -14.58
CA ALA A 235 17.24 -40.97 -15.51
C ALA A 235 17.90 -42.32 -15.20
N VAL A 236 18.03 -42.67 -13.91
CA VAL A 236 18.53 -43.98 -13.48
C VAL A 236 17.52 -45.09 -13.83
N ALA A 237 16.22 -44.85 -13.62
CA ALA A 237 15.16 -45.79 -13.95
C ALA A 237 15.09 -46.07 -15.46
N GLU A 238 15.17 -45.03 -16.31
CA GLU A 238 15.22 -45.19 -17.76
C GLU A 238 16.45 -45.97 -18.22
N ARG A 239 17.61 -45.73 -17.61
CA ARG A 239 18.83 -46.50 -17.92
C ARG A 239 18.69 -47.97 -17.51
N PHE A 240 18.02 -48.26 -16.40
CA PHE A 240 17.70 -49.61 -15.98
C PHE A 240 16.76 -50.31 -16.96
N LEU A 241 15.69 -49.64 -17.39
CA LEU A 241 14.74 -50.17 -18.37
C LEU A 241 15.43 -50.46 -19.70
N LYS A 242 16.25 -49.53 -20.19
CA LYS A 242 17.00 -49.71 -21.44
C LYS A 242 18.00 -50.86 -21.37
N ASN A 243 18.61 -51.08 -20.20
CA ASN A 243 19.51 -52.23 -19.98
C ASN A 243 18.74 -53.56 -19.93
N LEU A 244 17.51 -53.58 -19.38
CA LEU A 244 16.65 -54.77 -19.37
C LEU A 244 16.16 -55.13 -20.77
N GLU A 245 15.77 -54.13 -21.57
CA GLU A 245 15.39 -54.32 -22.98
C GLU A 245 16.58 -54.80 -23.83
N GLY A 246 17.79 -54.27 -23.59
CA GLY A 246 19.00 -54.73 -24.24
C GLY A 246 19.41 -56.16 -23.86
N ALA A 247 19.21 -56.56 -22.60
CA ALA A 247 19.48 -57.92 -22.14
C ALA A 247 18.47 -58.94 -22.70
N ALA A 248 17.20 -58.55 -22.81
CA ALA A 248 16.16 -59.39 -23.42
C ALA A 248 16.41 -59.62 -24.93
N SER A 249 16.97 -58.62 -25.64
CA SER A 249 17.29 -58.73 -27.06
C SER A 249 18.58 -59.52 -27.37
N ALA A 250 19.41 -59.83 -26.37
CA ALA A 250 20.67 -60.56 -26.55
C ALA A 250 20.54 -62.08 -26.28
N THR A 251 19.32 -62.57 -25.99
CA THR A 251 19.06 -63.98 -25.64
C THR A 251 18.20 -64.71 -26.71
N VAL A 252 18.16 -64.17 -27.93
CA VAL A 252 17.61 -64.81 -29.15
C VAL A 252 18.72 -64.95 -30.16
#